data_AF-A0A381RPY0-F1
#
_entry.id   AF-A0A381RPY0-F1
#
_cell.length_a   1.000
_cell.length_b   1.000
_cell.length_c   1.000
_cell.angle_alpha   90.00
_cell.angle_beta   90.00
_cell.angle_gamma   90.00
#
_symmetry.space_group_name_H-M   'P 1'
#
loop_
_entity.id
_entity.type
_entity.pdbx_description
1 polymer ?
#
loop_
_entity_poly.entity_id
_entity_poly.type
_entity_poly.pdbx_seq_one_letter_code
_entity_poly.pdbx_strand_id
1 'polypeptide(L)'
;YLFDWKSPLMGGAMGACHAVELGFVWGTYDKNGAGTFFGEGPDADALSDFTRAAWIRFAHTGYPGDDSGPDWPSYDAESRATMVFSNSPEVVSDPGDSIRELWTGVPESKLGTL
;
A
#
# COMPACT_ATOMS: atom_id res chain seq x y z
N TYR A 1 -0.51 -2.52 5.91
CA TYR A 1 -0.76 -1.30 5.09
C TYR A 1 -1.63 -1.68 3.92
N LEU A 2 -2.26 -0.71 3.26
CA LEU A 2 -2.98 -0.84 2.00
C LEU A 2 -2.28 0.05 0.97
N PHE A 3 -2.02 -0.46 -0.24
CA PHE A 3 -1.41 0.33 -1.31
C PHE A 3 -2.48 0.67 -2.34
N ASP A 4 -2.87 1.95 -2.44
CA ASP A 4 -4.03 2.42 -3.22
C ASP A 4 -3.63 3.22 -4.48
N TRP A 5 -2.36 3.15 -4.86
CA TRP A 5 -1.91 3.72 -6.12
C TRP A 5 -2.48 2.95 -7.32
N LYS A 6 -3.12 3.68 -8.24
CA LYS A 6 -3.72 3.10 -9.44
C LYS A 6 -2.76 3.22 -10.61
N SER A 7 -2.37 2.08 -11.17
CA SER A 7 -1.58 2.01 -12.40
C SER A 7 -2.30 2.78 -13.53
N PRO A 8 -1.64 3.70 -14.26
CA PRO A 8 -2.23 4.36 -15.42
C PRO A 8 -2.35 3.43 -16.64
N LEU A 9 -1.77 2.22 -16.58
CA LEU A 9 -1.81 1.27 -17.69
C LEU A 9 -3.27 0.98 -18.07
N MET A 10 -3.51 0.82 -19.38
CA MET A 10 -4.85 0.61 -19.93
C MET A 10 -5.86 1.70 -19.50
N GLY A 11 -5.39 2.94 -19.34
CA GLY A 11 -6.24 4.06 -18.93
C GLY A 11 -6.75 3.95 -17.50
N GLY A 12 -6.02 3.29 -16.60
CA GLY A 12 -6.40 3.14 -15.20
C GLY A 12 -7.16 1.85 -14.87
N ALA A 13 -7.48 1.03 -15.87
CA ALA A 13 -8.32 -0.16 -15.69
C ALA A 13 -7.72 -1.22 -14.75
N MET A 14 -6.39 -1.23 -14.59
CA MET A 14 -5.70 -2.14 -13.68
C MET A 14 -5.91 -1.79 -12.21
N GLY A 15 -6.17 -0.52 -11.89
CA GLY A 15 -6.24 -0.05 -10.50
C GLY A 15 -4.94 -0.32 -9.72
N ALA A 16 -5.07 -0.52 -8.41
CA ALA A 16 -3.99 -0.99 -7.55
C ALA A 16 -3.82 -2.51 -7.65
N CYS A 17 -3.36 -2.99 -8.82
CA CYS A 17 -3.26 -4.41 -9.10
C CYS A 17 -2.14 -5.10 -8.30
N HIS A 18 -2.14 -6.43 -8.32
CA HIS A 18 -1.10 -7.24 -7.67
C HIS A 18 0.31 -6.79 -8.05
N ALA A 19 1.18 -6.64 -7.05
CA ALA A 19 2.59 -6.26 -7.16
C ALA A 19 2.88 -4.83 -7.67
N VAL A 20 1.87 -3.95 -7.75
CA VAL A 20 2.07 -2.56 -8.19
C VAL A 20 2.99 -1.76 -7.24
N GLU A 21 3.06 -2.13 -5.97
CA GLU A 21 3.90 -1.47 -4.97
C GLU A 21 5.41 -1.74 -5.17
N LEU A 22 5.77 -2.83 -5.85
CA LEU A 22 7.18 -3.25 -5.98
C LEU A 22 8.04 -2.18 -6.66
N GLY A 23 7.52 -1.50 -7.69
CA GLY A 23 8.24 -0.41 -8.37
C GLY A 23 8.56 0.74 -7.41
N PHE A 24 7.67 1.03 -6.46
CA PHE A 24 7.84 2.08 -5.47
C PHE A 24 8.78 1.64 -4.34
N VAL A 25 8.64 0.40 -3.84
CA VAL A 25 9.53 -0.17 -2.81
C VAL A 25 10.99 -0.17 -3.26
N TRP A 26 11.26 -0.42 -4.55
CA TRP A 26 12.63 -0.46 -5.08
C TRP A 26 13.10 0.87 -5.69
N GLY A 27 12.22 1.87 -5.86
CA GLY A 27 12.55 3.11 -6.55
C GLY A 27 12.83 2.90 -8.04
N THR A 28 12.16 1.93 -8.66
CA THR A 28 12.34 1.52 -10.05
C THR A 28 11.10 1.78 -10.92
N TYR A 29 10.06 2.40 -10.36
CA TYR A 29 8.77 2.67 -11.02
C TYR A 29 8.91 3.44 -12.36
N ASP A 30 9.91 4.30 -12.49
CA ASP A 30 10.18 5.13 -13.68
C ASP A 30 11.32 4.58 -14.57
N LYS A 31 11.95 3.45 -14.20
CA LYS A 31 13.15 2.95 -14.88
C LYS A 31 12.79 2.09 -16.08
N ASN A 32 13.60 2.14 -17.14
CA ASN A 32 13.49 1.26 -18.31
C ASN A 32 12.09 1.23 -18.96
N GLY A 33 11.35 2.35 -18.93
CA GLY A 33 10.00 2.45 -19.50
C GLY A 33 8.88 1.90 -18.60
N ALA A 34 9.19 1.53 -17.35
CA ALA A 34 8.23 1.03 -16.37
C ALA A 34 7.17 2.07 -15.98
N GLY A 35 7.41 3.37 -16.22
CA GLY A 35 6.45 4.45 -15.98
C GLY A 35 5.13 4.29 -16.74
N THR A 36 5.11 3.54 -17.85
CA THR A 36 3.85 3.17 -18.53
C THR A 36 2.94 2.30 -17.65
N PHE A 37 3.52 1.48 -16.78
CA PHE A 37 2.81 0.62 -15.83
C PHE A 37 2.62 1.30 -14.48
N PHE A 38 3.66 1.91 -13.91
CA PHE A 38 3.57 2.48 -12.56
C PHE A 38 3.13 3.95 -12.54
N GLY A 39 3.20 4.67 -13.65
CA GLY A 39 3.05 6.13 -13.68
C GLY A 39 4.36 6.86 -13.43
N GLU A 40 4.32 8.17 -13.64
CA GLU A 40 5.46 9.08 -13.55
C GLU A 40 5.02 10.41 -12.96
N GLY A 41 5.98 11.23 -12.51
CA GLY A 41 5.75 12.59 -12.06
C GLY A 41 5.65 12.73 -10.54
N PRO A 42 5.42 13.96 -10.04
CA PRO A 42 5.67 14.32 -8.64
C PRO A 42 4.93 13.44 -7.62
N ASP A 43 3.71 13.00 -7.94
CA ASP A 43 2.92 12.15 -7.06
C ASP A 43 3.52 10.74 -6.94
N ALA A 44 4.00 10.17 -8.05
CA ALA A 44 4.67 8.87 -8.06
C ALA A 44 6.03 8.95 -7.36
N ASP A 45 6.76 10.04 -7.58
CA ASP A 45 8.04 10.33 -6.92
C ASP A 45 7.86 10.39 -5.40
N ALA A 46 6.90 11.19 -4.94
CA ALA A 46 6.60 11.36 -3.52
C ALA A 46 6.14 10.04 -2.87
N LEU A 47 5.31 9.26 -3.56
CA LEU A 47 4.87 7.96 -3.06
C LEU A 47 6.02 6.96 -2.97
N SER A 48 6.90 6.93 -3.97
CA SER A 48 8.11 6.09 -3.97
C SER A 48 9.02 6.45 -2.79
N ASP A 49 9.26 7.73 -2.57
CA ASP A 49 10.10 8.21 -1.47
C ASP A 49 9.49 7.88 -0.10
N PHE A 50 8.20 8.13 0.09
CA PHE A 50 7.49 7.76 1.32
C PHE A 50 7.54 6.25 1.58
N THR A 51 7.28 5.43 0.54
CA THR A 51 7.32 3.97 0.63
C THR A 51 8.70 3.47 1.03
N ARG A 52 9.75 3.93 0.35
CA ARG A 52 11.13 3.53 0.63
C ARG A 52 11.57 3.96 2.02
N ALA A 53 11.24 5.18 2.42
CA ALA A 53 11.58 5.68 3.75
C ALA A 53 10.93 4.84 4.86
N ALA A 54 9.65 4.50 4.72
CA ALA A 54 8.95 3.63 5.68
C ALA A 54 9.58 2.23 5.76
N TRP A 55 9.89 1.61 4.62
CA TRP A 55 10.53 0.29 4.57
C TRP A 55 11.94 0.29 5.19
N ILE A 56 12.75 1.31 4.89
CA ILE A 56 14.09 1.47 5.45
C ILE A 56 14.01 1.65 6.97
N ARG A 57 13.15 2.55 7.47
CA ARG A 57 12.98 2.76 8.92
C ARG A 57 12.55 1.49 9.63
N PHE A 58 11.60 0.75 9.06
CA PHE A 58 11.18 -0.53 9.62
C PHE A 58 12.35 -1.53 9.70
N ALA A 59 13.14 -1.67 8.63
CA ALA A 59 14.29 -2.56 8.61
C ALA A 59 15.36 -2.18 9.67
N HIS A 60 15.53 -0.89 9.97
CA HIS A 60 16.50 -0.41 10.96
C HIS A 60 16.00 -0.45 12.40
N THR A 61 14.71 -0.19 12.64
CA THR A 61 14.19 0.15 13.97
C THR A 61 13.00 -0.71 14.41
N GLY A 62 12.38 -1.45 13.49
CA GLY A 62 11.10 -2.11 13.70
C GLY A 62 9.89 -1.18 13.65
N TYR A 63 10.08 0.13 13.47
CA TYR A 63 9.00 1.14 13.37
C TYR A 63 9.06 1.87 12.02
N PRO A 64 7.98 1.88 11.21
CA PRO A 64 7.99 2.49 9.88
C PRO A 64 7.66 4.00 9.86
N GLY A 65 7.08 4.54 10.93
CA GLY A 65 6.68 5.94 11.03
C GLY A 65 7.84 6.90 11.34
N ASP A 66 7.54 8.19 11.32
CA ASP A 66 8.40 9.27 11.82
C ASP A 66 7.52 10.45 12.29
N ASP A 67 8.14 11.46 12.91
CA ASP A 67 7.43 12.64 13.45
C ASP A 67 6.87 13.58 12.37
N SER A 68 7.16 13.33 11.08
CA SER A 68 6.70 14.15 9.95
C SER A 68 5.50 13.55 9.21
N GLY A 69 5.16 12.30 9.50
CA GLY A 69 4.06 11.56 8.87
C GLY A 69 2.84 11.38 9.77
N PRO A 70 1.82 10.66 9.28
CA PRO A 70 0.69 10.23 10.10
C PRO A 70 1.19 9.32 11.23
N ASP A 71 0.60 9.43 12.41
CA ASP A 71 0.84 8.46 13.49
C ASP A 71 0.39 7.07 13.02
N TRP A 72 1.37 6.18 12.83
CA TRP A 72 1.17 4.82 12.35
C TRP A 72 1.38 3.83 13.51
N PRO A 73 0.32 3.50 14.26
CA PRO A 73 0.42 2.53 15.34
C PRO A 73 0.64 1.11 14.81
N SER A 74 1.18 0.25 15.67
CA SER A 74 1.22 -1.18 15.41
C SER A 74 -0.20 -1.71 15.18
N TYR A 75 -0.33 -2.62 14.21
CA TYR A 75 -1.62 -3.23 13.91
C TYR A 75 -2.13 -4.08 15.08
N ASP A 76 -3.40 -3.91 15.44
CA ASP A 76 -4.13 -4.74 16.38
C ASP A 76 -5.52 -5.11 15.80
N ALA A 77 -6.15 -6.16 16.36
CA ALA A 77 -7.42 -6.68 15.87
C ALA A 77 -8.65 -5.88 16.32
N GLU A 78 -8.51 -4.89 17.20
CA GLU A 78 -9.58 -4.00 17.64
C GLU A 78 -9.69 -2.79 16.70
N SER A 79 -8.59 -2.05 16.54
CA SER A 79 -8.55 -0.82 15.72
C SER A 79 -8.34 -1.09 14.23
N ARG A 80 -7.61 -2.18 13.91
CA ARG A 80 -7.11 -2.52 12.56
C ARG A 80 -6.54 -1.31 11.81
N ALA A 81 -5.84 -0.45 12.54
CA ALA A 81 -5.23 0.75 11.97
C ALA A 81 -4.31 0.39 10.80
N THR A 82 -4.61 0.95 9.64
CA THR A 82 -3.96 0.62 8.37
C THR A 82 -3.44 1.88 7.71
N MET A 83 -2.11 1.98 7.56
CA MET A 83 -1.51 2.98 6.68
C MET A 83 -1.95 2.72 5.23
N VAL A 84 -2.60 3.71 4.62
CA VAL A 84 -2.98 3.74 3.22
C VAL A 84 -1.93 4.54 2.46
N PHE A 85 -1.20 3.85 1.60
CA PHE A 85 -0.22 4.44 0.68
C PHE A 85 -0.95 4.96 -0.56
N SER A 86 -1.09 6.28 -0.63
CA SER A 86 -1.72 7.02 -1.74
C SER A 86 -0.96 8.33 -1.97
N ASN A 87 -1.47 9.23 -2.82
CA ASN A 87 -0.88 10.56 -3.03
C ASN A 87 -0.93 11.43 -1.75
N SER A 88 -1.76 11.05 -0.78
CA SER A 88 -1.83 11.67 0.54
C SER A 88 -1.89 10.55 1.60
N PRO A 89 -0.74 10.00 2.01
CA PRO A 89 -0.71 8.89 2.94
C PRO A 89 -1.43 9.21 4.25
N GLU A 90 -2.25 8.28 4.71
CA GLU A 90 -3.06 8.43 5.93
C GLU A 90 -3.24 7.09 6.63
N VAL A 91 -3.57 7.14 7.93
CA VAL A 91 -3.94 5.93 8.68
C VAL A 91 -5.46 5.88 8.79
N VAL A 92 -6.04 4.81 8.26
CA VAL A 92 -7.48 4.56 8.29
C VAL A 92 -7.74 3.42 9.27
N SER A 93 -8.72 3.61 10.15
CA SER A 93 -9.21 2.53 11.02
C SER A 93 -10.08 1.59 10.19
N ASP A 94 -9.66 0.33 10.14
CA ASP A 94 -10.41 -0.77 9.57
C ASP A 94 -11.01 -0.56 8.16
N PRO A 95 -10.19 -0.20 7.15
CA PRO A 95 -10.70 0.10 5.80
C PRO A 95 -11.35 -1.10 5.08
N GLY A 96 -11.13 -2.32 5.59
CA GLY A 96 -11.62 -3.56 4.99
C GLY A 96 -12.80 -4.21 5.72
N ASP A 97 -13.43 -3.50 6.66
CA ASP A 97 -14.44 -4.06 7.57
C ASP A 97 -15.54 -4.84 6.85
N SER A 98 -16.31 -4.14 6.00
CA SER A 98 -17.44 -4.73 5.28
C SER A 98 -17.06 -5.98 4.46
N ILE A 99 -15.90 -5.99 3.80
CA ILE A 99 -15.43 -7.15 3.04
C ILE A 99 -15.07 -8.29 3.99
N ARG A 100 -14.34 -8.02 5.06
CA ARG A 100 -13.98 -9.05 6.05
C ARG A 100 -15.22 -9.66 6.70
N GLU A 101 -16.24 -8.86 7.02
CA GLU A 101 -17.50 -9.35 7.56
C GLU A 101 -18.20 -10.33 6.61
N LEU A 102 -18.18 -10.06 5.30
CA LEU A 102 -18.75 -10.98 4.30
C LEU A 102 -18.08 -12.36 4.32
N TRP A 103 -16.80 -12.42 4.64
CA TRP A 103 -16.05 -13.68 4.77
C TRP A 103 -16.18 -14.33 6.15
N THR A 104 -16.78 -13.64 7.12
CA THR A 104 -16.94 -14.18 8.48
C THR A 104 -17.91 -15.36 8.46
N GLY A 105 -17.47 -16.49 9.01
CA GLY A 105 -18.26 -17.73 9.02
C GLY A 105 -18.16 -18.54 7.72
N VAL A 106 -17.43 -18.07 6.70
CA VAL A 106 -17.07 -18.91 5.55
C VAL A 106 -15.97 -19.90 5.99
N PRO A 107 -16.19 -21.22 5.90
CA PRO A 107 -15.17 -22.19 6.28
C PRO A 107 -13.92 -22.04 5.43
N GLU A 108 -12.74 -22.20 6.03
CA GLU A 108 -11.46 -22.10 5.32
C GLU A 108 -11.37 -23.05 4.11
N SER A 109 -11.99 -24.23 4.21
CA SER A 109 -12.12 -25.20 3.12
C SER A 109 -12.88 -24.70 1.88
N LYS A 110 -13.55 -23.54 1.98
CA LYS A 110 -14.31 -22.88 0.90
C LYS A 110 -13.63 -21.62 0.37
N LEU A 111 -12.56 -21.14 1.01
CA LEU A 111 -11.88 -19.89 0.61
C LEU A 111 -10.95 -20.06 -0.60
N GLY A 112 -10.64 -21.30 -0.97
CA GLY A 112 -9.63 -21.59 -1.99
C GLY A 112 -8.22 -21.33 -1.44
N THR A 113 -7.29 -22.24 -1.71
CA THR A 113 -5.86 -21.98 -1.47
C THR A 113 -5.34 -21.13 -2.62
N LEU A 114 -4.77 -19.96 -2.29
CA LEU A 114 -3.88 -19.22 -3.20
C LEU A 114 -2.67 -20.08 -3.58
#